data_AF-A0A359MXP4-F1
#
_entry.id   AF-A0A359MXP4-F1
#
_cell.length_a   1.000
_cell.length_b   1.000
_cell.length_c   1.000
_cell.angle_alpha   90.00
_cell.angle_beta   90.00
_cell.angle_gamma   90.00
#
_symmetry.space_group_name_H-M   'P 1'
#
loop_
_entity.id
_entity.type
_entity.pdbx_description
1 polymer ?
#
loop_
_entity_poly.entity_id
_entity_poly.type
_entity_poly.pdbx_seq_one_letter_code
_entity_poly.pdbx_strand_id
1 'polypeptide(L)'
;GDGKAEIVTGVGAGGGPQVRVFDVSGNPKFGNGFFAFDSSFRGGCDVTVGDFNGDGKAEIAVAAGPGGSPHVRVFTRKGRFLGTEFRPFASDNTGGVSLATANVDGGDDDELVMAIQSAGEAWVKTYKNDGTILGEWKSFADLYSGVAIGAGDITGDGKDDIAVTPRQSAGPHVLWYKGHGKYTGDNFFAYPEDFRGGVNIATGDVNGDGAVDIVTVPGKNRAAGRADLVRYIDVDISEQTTRVYEYGELVREFLVSTGVTKYPTTLGEFSVRKKIYMMDYRWEYGPDHPDNYDIKDVKWNLSFNPADHQYLHYAYWHNNFGHPM
;
A
#
# COMPACT_ATOMS: atom_id res chain seq x y z
N GLY A 1 -10.05 -9.63 -31.43
CA GLY A 1 -10.55 -8.99 -32.67
C GLY A 1 -10.85 -9.99 -33.77
N ASP A 2 -10.23 -11.15 -33.71
CA ASP A 2 -10.53 -12.38 -34.46
C ASP A 2 -11.51 -13.30 -33.69
N GLY A 3 -12.22 -12.76 -32.69
CA GLY A 3 -13.12 -13.52 -31.80
C GLY A 3 -12.41 -14.45 -30.81
N LYS A 4 -11.08 -14.42 -30.72
CA LYS A 4 -10.31 -15.23 -29.75
C LYS A 4 -9.75 -14.33 -28.66
N ALA A 5 -9.69 -14.88 -27.44
CA ALA A 5 -9.02 -14.22 -26.33
C ALA A 5 -7.50 -14.23 -26.55
N GLU A 6 -6.83 -13.23 -25.98
CA GLU A 6 -5.37 -13.12 -25.91
C GLU A 6 -4.94 -12.93 -24.47
N ILE A 7 -3.67 -13.23 -24.19
CA ILE A 7 -3.06 -13.03 -22.87
C ILE A 7 -2.17 -11.79 -22.94
N VAL A 8 -2.41 -10.82 -22.07
CA VAL A 8 -1.57 -9.63 -21.92
C VAL A 8 -0.85 -9.70 -20.58
N THR A 9 0.46 -9.47 -20.58
CA THR A 9 1.29 -9.53 -19.37
C THR A 9 2.06 -8.23 -19.18
N GLY A 10 2.04 -7.68 -17.96
CA GLY A 10 2.99 -6.69 -17.48
C GLY A 10 4.05 -7.33 -16.58
N VAL A 11 5.23 -6.73 -16.50
CA VAL A 11 6.28 -7.19 -15.58
C VAL A 11 6.15 -6.45 -14.25
N GLY A 12 6.13 -7.18 -13.14
CA GLY A 12 6.03 -6.59 -11.80
C GLY A 12 7.32 -5.87 -11.33
N ALA A 13 7.27 -5.37 -10.09
CA ALA A 13 8.38 -4.64 -9.46
C ALA A 13 9.70 -5.42 -9.50
N GLY A 14 10.80 -4.70 -9.77
CA GLY A 14 12.13 -5.25 -10.03
C GLY A 14 12.45 -5.41 -11.52
N GLY A 15 11.44 -5.51 -12.38
CA GLY A 15 11.59 -5.53 -13.83
C GLY A 15 11.25 -4.18 -14.49
N GLY A 16 11.53 -4.07 -15.79
CA GLY A 16 11.13 -2.91 -16.60
C GLY A 16 9.63 -2.89 -16.88
N PRO A 17 9.03 -1.75 -17.27
CA PRO A 17 7.61 -1.62 -17.58
C PRO A 17 7.25 -2.23 -18.96
N GLN A 18 7.65 -3.48 -19.17
CA GLN A 18 7.47 -4.22 -20.41
C GLN A 18 6.10 -4.88 -20.44
N VAL A 19 5.40 -4.71 -21.55
CA VAL A 19 4.12 -5.36 -21.84
C VAL A 19 4.30 -6.31 -23.01
N ARG A 20 3.76 -7.52 -22.88
CA ARG A 20 3.75 -8.55 -23.94
C ARG A 20 2.35 -9.09 -24.16
N VAL A 21 2.10 -9.53 -25.38
CA VAL A 21 0.81 -10.10 -25.80
C VAL A 21 1.04 -11.46 -26.44
N PHE A 22 0.26 -12.44 -26.02
CA PHE A 22 0.33 -13.82 -26.46
C PHE A 22 -1.04 -14.31 -26.91
N ASP A 23 -1.07 -15.33 -27.76
CA ASP A 23 -2.28 -16.14 -27.91
C ASP A 23 -2.49 -17.03 -26.68
N VAL A 24 -3.64 -17.71 -26.62
CA VAL A 24 -3.96 -18.66 -25.53
C VAL A 24 -3.02 -19.86 -25.44
N SER A 25 -2.21 -20.11 -26.48
CA SER A 25 -1.17 -21.15 -26.49
C SER A 25 0.18 -20.63 -25.99
N GLY A 26 0.27 -19.35 -25.61
CA GLY A 26 1.50 -18.71 -25.14
C GLY A 26 2.44 -18.25 -26.26
N ASN A 27 2.02 -18.25 -27.53
CA ASN A 27 2.84 -17.74 -28.61
C ASN A 27 2.76 -16.21 -28.68
N PRO A 28 3.88 -15.50 -28.81
CA PRO A 28 3.86 -14.03 -28.88
C PRO A 28 3.15 -13.54 -30.15
N LYS A 29 2.21 -12.61 -29.99
CA LYS A 29 1.43 -12.05 -31.10
C LYS A 29 2.18 -10.95 -31.88
N PHE A 30 3.18 -10.31 -31.26
CA PHE A 30 4.10 -9.41 -31.95
C PHE A 30 5.41 -9.18 -31.18
N GLY A 31 6.53 -9.27 -31.90
CA GLY A 31 7.87 -8.88 -31.44
C GLY A 31 8.23 -9.33 -30.01
N ASN A 32 8.98 -8.48 -29.32
CA ASN A 32 9.29 -8.62 -27.88
C ASN A 32 8.35 -7.79 -27.00
N GLY A 33 7.14 -7.48 -27.50
CA GLY A 33 6.26 -6.53 -26.84
C GLY A 33 6.77 -5.08 -26.94
N PHE A 34 6.45 -4.26 -25.94
CA PHE A 34 6.82 -2.85 -25.87
C PHE A 34 7.05 -2.39 -24.43
N PHE A 35 7.73 -1.26 -24.23
CA PHE A 35 7.83 -0.60 -22.93
C PHE A 35 6.82 0.55 -22.86
N ALA A 36 5.97 0.55 -21.84
CA ALA A 36 4.93 1.58 -21.69
C ALA A 36 5.47 2.91 -21.14
N PHE A 37 6.59 2.83 -20.38
CA PHE A 37 7.31 3.95 -19.80
C PHE A 37 8.81 3.83 -20.09
N ASP A 38 9.64 4.61 -19.40
CA ASP A 38 11.09 4.56 -19.55
C ASP A 38 11.62 3.13 -19.32
N SER A 39 12.36 2.59 -20.29
CA SER A 39 12.89 1.22 -20.22
C SER A 39 13.89 0.98 -19.09
N SER A 40 14.44 2.04 -18.49
CA SER A 40 15.31 1.99 -17.31
C SER A 40 14.53 1.99 -15.99
N PHE A 41 13.24 2.34 -15.99
CA PHE A 41 12.38 2.24 -14.81
C PHE A 41 12.30 0.78 -14.34
N ARG A 42 12.33 0.55 -13.01
CA ARG A 42 12.33 -0.79 -12.41
C ARG A 42 11.17 -1.06 -11.46
N GLY A 43 10.18 -0.17 -11.43
CA GLY A 43 8.94 -0.40 -10.69
C GLY A 43 7.98 -1.38 -11.38
N GLY A 44 8.30 -1.81 -12.60
CA GLY A 44 7.41 -2.62 -13.41
C GLY A 44 6.18 -1.86 -13.89
N CYS A 45 5.13 -2.60 -14.21
CA CYS A 45 3.83 -2.06 -14.56
C CYS A 45 2.70 -3.01 -14.17
N ASP A 46 1.51 -2.43 -14.00
CA ASP A 46 0.25 -3.16 -13.97
C ASP A 46 -0.48 -2.99 -15.31
N VAL A 47 -1.28 -3.97 -15.71
CA VAL A 47 -1.98 -3.97 -17.01
C VAL A 47 -3.43 -4.39 -16.85
N THR A 48 -4.31 -3.75 -17.62
CA THR A 48 -5.68 -4.21 -17.83
C THR A 48 -6.07 -4.05 -19.30
N VAL A 49 -7.12 -4.76 -19.72
CA VAL A 49 -7.57 -4.82 -21.11
C VAL A 49 -9.06 -4.57 -21.14
N GLY A 50 -9.52 -3.72 -22.06
CA GLY A 50 -10.92 -3.32 -22.18
C GLY A 50 -11.16 -2.49 -23.43
N ASP A 51 -12.38 -2.43 -23.91
CA ASP A 51 -12.80 -1.55 -25.00
C ASP A 51 -13.05 -0.14 -24.50
N PHE A 52 -11.96 0.56 -24.16
CA PHE A 52 -12.04 1.88 -23.55
C PHE A 52 -12.54 2.97 -24.52
N ASN A 53 -12.62 2.69 -25.81
CA ASN A 53 -13.05 3.66 -26.82
C ASN A 53 -14.37 3.30 -27.51
N GLY A 54 -14.97 2.15 -27.18
CA GLY A 54 -16.26 1.71 -27.70
C GLY A 54 -16.25 1.33 -29.19
N ASP A 55 -15.10 0.92 -29.75
CA ASP A 55 -15.01 0.50 -31.16
C ASP A 55 -15.17 -1.01 -31.38
N GLY A 56 -15.63 -1.73 -30.35
CA GLY A 56 -15.81 -3.18 -30.28
C GLY A 56 -14.50 -3.94 -30.10
N LYS A 57 -13.45 -3.27 -29.61
CA LYS A 57 -12.08 -3.65 -29.95
C LYS A 57 -11.07 -3.31 -28.85
N ALA A 58 -11.05 -4.09 -27.78
CA ALA A 58 -10.12 -3.94 -26.65
C ALA A 58 -8.70 -3.34 -26.90
N GLU A 59 -8.38 -2.38 -26.03
CA GLU A 59 -7.11 -1.71 -25.80
C GLU A 59 -6.36 -2.30 -24.60
N ILE A 60 -5.12 -1.84 -24.40
CA ILE A 60 -4.29 -2.18 -23.25
C ILE A 60 -4.03 -0.90 -22.46
N ALA A 61 -4.52 -0.82 -21.23
CA ALA A 61 -4.13 0.21 -20.28
C ALA A 61 -2.98 -0.29 -19.42
N VAL A 62 -2.01 0.59 -19.17
CA VAL A 62 -0.78 0.26 -18.45
C VAL A 62 -0.50 1.33 -17.42
N ALA A 63 -0.31 0.91 -16.17
CA ALA A 63 0.02 1.76 -15.04
C ALA A 63 1.48 1.57 -14.63
N ALA A 64 2.13 2.65 -14.20
CA ALA A 64 3.44 2.57 -13.57
C ALA A 64 3.32 1.89 -12.19
N GLY A 65 4.16 0.89 -11.94
CA GLY A 65 4.26 0.25 -10.63
C GLY A 65 5.00 1.13 -9.59
N PRO A 66 5.36 0.56 -8.42
CA PRO A 66 5.93 1.31 -7.31
C PRO A 66 7.27 1.98 -7.66
N GLY A 67 7.51 3.17 -7.13
CA GLY A 67 8.68 4.02 -7.42
C GLY A 67 8.52 4.95 -8.62
N GLY A 68 7.43 4.81 -9.40
CA GLY A 68 7.06 5.75 -10.46
C GLY A 68 6.04 6.78 -9.98
N SER A 69 5.92 7.92 -10.68
CA SER A 69 4.75 8.79 -10.54
C SER A 69 3.47 8.02 -10.91
N PRO A 70 2.28 8.38 -10.38
CA PRO A 70 1.05 7.63 -10.64
C PRO A 70 0.58 7.92 -12.06
N HIS A 71 1.16 7.23 -13.05
CA HIS A 71 0.98 7.49 -14.48
C HIS A 71 0.37 6.27 -15.14
N VAL A 72 -0.73 6.49 -15.86
CA VAL A 72 -1.43 5.46 -16.64
C VAL A 72 -1.47 5.90 -18.09
N ARG A 73 -1.26 4.95 -19.01
CA ARG A 73 -1.29 5.17 -20.47
C ARG A 73 -2.11 4.09 -21.17
N VAL A 74 -2.81 4.47 -22.23
CA VAL A 74 -3.60 3.54 -23.04
C VAL A 74 -2.93 3.30 -24.40
N PHE A 75 -2.88 2.03 -24.79
CA PHE A 75 -2.24 1.56 -26.01
C PHE A 75 -3.23 0.71 -26.80
N THR A 76 -3.05 0.70 -28.12
CA THR A 76 -3.66 -0.33 -28.96
C THR A 76 -3.19 -1.73 -28.55
N ARG A 77 -3.92 -2.76 -28.96
CA ARG A 77 -3.52 -4.18 -28.85
C ARG A 77 -2.15 -4.53 -29.46
N LYS A 78 -1.56 -3.65 -30.27
CA LYS A 78 -0.22 -3.80 -30.89
C LYS A 78 0.86 -2.94 -30.21
N GLY A 79 0.55 -2.32 -29.07
CA GLY A 79 1.50 -1.51 -28.30
C GLY A 79 1.74 -0.10 -28.81
N ARG A 80 0.96 0.39 -29.78
CA ARG A 80 0.99 1.81 -30.17
C ARG A 80 0.25 2.65 -29.13
N PHE A 81 0.91 3.66 -28.56
CA PHE A 81 0.29 4.62 -27.65
C PHE A 81 -0.84 5.38 -28.36
N LEU A 82 -1.99 5.53 -27.68
CA LEU A 82 -3.17 6.18 -28.24
C LEU A 82 -3.23 7.69 -27.97
N GLY A 83 -2.34 8.23 -27.14
CA GLY A 83 -2.39 9.63 -26.72
C GLY A 83 -3.16 9.85 -25.42
N THR A 84 -3.89 8.84 -24.94
CA THR A 84 -4.59 8.90 -23.65
C THR A 84 -3.66 8.58 -22.49
N GLU A 85 -3.55 9.50 -21.53
CA GLU A 85 -2.82 9.28 -20.28
C GLU A 85 -3.49 9.95 -19.08
N PHE A 86 -3.30 9.37 -17.90
CA PHE A 86 -3.90 9.82 -16.64
C PHE A 86 -2.84 9.98 -15.55
N ARG A 87 -3.09 10.91 -14.64
CA ARG A 87 -2.39 11.07 -13.37
C ARG A 87 -3.40 11.11 -12.23
N PRO A 88 -3.98 9.94 -11.85
CA PRO A 88 -5.14 9.89 -10.96
C PRO A 88 -4.85 10.38 -9.53
N PHE A 89 -3.58 10.33 -9.11
CA PHE A 89 -3.17 10.67 -7.74
C PHE A 89 -2.09 11.75 -7.73
N ALA A 90 -1.82 12.31 -6.54
CA ALA A 90 -0.80 13.34 -6.36
C ALA A 90 0.57 12.86 -6.86
N SER A 91 1.34 13.78 -7.44
CA SER A 91 2.60 13.44 -8.14
C SER A 91 3.70 12.90 -7.23
N ASP A 92 3.60 13.16 -5.92
CA ASP A 92 4.50 12.63 -4.88
C ASP A 92 4.09 11.24 -4.39
N ASN A 93 2.92 10.73 -4.81
CA ASN A 93 2.56 9.34 -4.57
C ASN A 93 3.39 8.43 -5.47
N THR A 94 4.34 7.72 -4.87
CA THR A 94 5.20 6.75 -5.58
C THR A 94 4.78 5.30 -5.31
N GLY A 95 3.56 5.10 -4.82
CA GLY A 95 3.01 3.81 -4.46
C GLY A 95 2.72 2.87 -5.63
N GLY A 96 2.76 3.39 -6.86
CA GLY A 96 2.28 2.71 -8.06
C GLY A 96 0.76 2.75 -8.17
N VAL A 97 0.24 2.37 -9.33
CA VAL A 97 -1.20 2.32 -9.60
C VAL A 97 -1.60 0.88 -9.94
N SER A 98 -2.63 0.36 -9.27
CA SER A 98 -3.31 -0.87 -9.67
C SER A 98 -4.44 -0.55 -10.65
N LEU A 99 -4.69 -1.42 -11.62
CA LEU A 99 -5.72 -1.24 -12.64
C LEU A 99 -6.77 -2.35 -12.61
N ALA A 100 -8.01 -1.99 -12.95
CA ALA A 100 -9.05 -2.92 -13.40
C ALA A 100 -9.87 -2.28 -14.53
N THR A 101 -10.44 -3.12 -15.38
CA THR A 101 -11.43 -2.75 -16.39
C THR A 101 -12.81 -3.04 -15.84
N ALA A 102 -13.77 -2.14 -16.05
CA ALA A 102 -15.14 -2.33 -15.58
C ALA A 102 -16.14 -1.60 -16.50
N ASN A 103 -17.26 -2.21 -16.86
CA ASN A 103 -18.40 -1.51 -17.45
C ASN A 103 -19.33 -1.02 -16.33
N VAL A 104 -19.02 0.15 -15.77
CA VAL A 104 -19.69 0.61 -14.55
C VAL A 104 -20.96 1.39 -14.82
N ASP A 105 -21.10 1.93 -16.03
CA ASP A 105 -22.27 2.73 -16.41
C ASP A 105 -23.27 1.97 -17.28
N GLY A 106 -22.89 0.79 -17.79
CA GLY A 106 -23.71 -0.07 -18.66
C GLY A 106 -23.63 0.32 -20.14
N GLY A 107 -22.63 1.12 -20.53
CA GLY A 107 -22.38 1.56 -21.89
C GLY A 107 -21.70 0.52 -22.77
N ASP A 108 -21.37 0.95 -23.99
CA ASP A 108 -20.62 0.15 -24.96
C ASP A 108 -19.09 0.26 -24.73
N ASP A 109 -18.64 1.33 -24.06
CA ASP A 109 -17.25 1.53 -23.65
C ASP A 109 -17.00 0.98 -22.24
N ASP A 110 -15.83 0.38 -22.04
CA ASP A 110 -15.35 0.01 -20.71
C ASP A 110 -14.69 1.21 -20.02
N GLU A 111 -14.74 1.24 -18.69
CA GLU A 111 -14.05 2.21 -17.85
C GLU A 111 -12.78 1.68 -17.18
N LEU A 112 -11.92 2.62 -16.80
CA LEU A 112 -10.69 2.38 -16.07
C LEU A 112 -10.89 2.63 -14.58
N VAL A 113 -10.64 1.60 -13.79
CA VAL A 113 -10.59 1.70 -12.33
C VAL A 113 -9.14 1.73 -11.90
N MET A 114 -8.78 2.73 -11.11
CA MET A 114 -7.41 3.00 -10.69
C MET A 114 -7.36 3.10 -9.18
N ALA A 115 -6.39 2.42 -8.56
CA ALA A 115 -6.18 2.50 -7.13
C ALA A 115 -4.70 2.68 -6.79
N ILE A 116 -4.41 3.27 -5.63
CA ILE A 116 -3.04 3.33 -5.12
C ILE A 116 -2.60 1.91 -4.75
N GLN A 117 -1.55 1.42 -5.40
CA GLN A 117 -1.11 0.03 -5.27
C GLN A 117 -0.43 -0.25 -3.93
N SER A 118 0.43 0.65 -3.44
CA SER A 118 1.19 0.45 -2.21
C SER A 118 1.53 1.77 -1.52
N ALA A 119 1.96 1.74 -0.26
CA ALA A 119 2.54 2.89 0.46
C ALA A 119 1.76 4.21 0.27
N GLY A 120 0.43 4.13 0.37
CA GLY A 120 -0.44 5.28 0.19
C GLY A 120 -1.86 4.98 0.64
N GLU A 121 -2.68 6.01 0.65
CA GLU A 121 -4.07 5.91 1.12
C GLU A 121 -4.89 4.96 0.24
N ALA A 122 -5.98 4.43 0.79
CA ALA A 122 -6.88 3.49 0.11
C ALA A 122 -7.81 4.15 -0.94
N TRP A 123 -7.28 5.05 -1.77
CA TRP A 123 -8.01 5.71 -2.84
C TRP A 123 -8.30 4.77 -4.01
N VAL A 124 -9.52 4.88 -4.51
CA VAL A 124 -9.99 4.28 -5.76
C VAL A 124 -10.66 5.38 -6.59
N LYS A 125 -10.40 5.39 -7.89
CA LYS A 125 -11.01 6.29 -8.86
C LYS A 125 -11.42 5.55 -10.11
N THR A 126 -12.55 5.94 -10.68
CA THR A 126 -13.07 5.38 -11.93
C THR A 126 -13.11 6.47 -12.99
N TYR A 127 -12.61 6.16 -14.18
CA TYR A 127 -12.44 7.08 -15.30
C TYR A 127 -13.04 6.51 -16.59
N LYS A 128 -13.68 7.37 -17.39
CA LYS A 128 -13.79 7.15 -18.83
C LYS A 128 -12.45 7.42 -19.51
N ASN A 129 -12.28 6.86 -20.70
CA ASN A 129 -11.06 7.03 -21.49
C ASN A 129 -10.78 8.49 -21.90
N ASP A 130 -11.78 9.35 -21.91
CA ASP A 130 -11.62 10.78 -22.21
C ASP A 130 -11.12 11.63 -21.03
N GLY A 131 -10.93 11.03 -19.85
CA GLY A 131 -10.52 11.75 -18.63
C GLY A 131 -11.66 12.06 -17.67
N THR A 132 -12.92 11.84 -18.05
CA THR A 132 -14.08 12.07 -17.18
C THR A 132 -14.03 11.15 -15.96
N ILE A 133 -14.06 11.73 -14.77
CA ILE A 133 -14.13 10.98 -13.51
C ILE A 133 -15.58 10.58 -13.27
N LEU A 134 -15.82 9.27 -13.15
CA LEU A 134 -17.12 8.72 -12.77
C LEU A 134 -17.26 8.54 -11.25
N GLY A 135 -16.16 8.29 -10.54
CA GLY A 135 -16.17 8.08 -9.09
C GLY A 135 -14.80 8.30 -8.46
N GLU A 136 -14.79 8.77 -7.22
CA GLU A 136 -13.59 8.93 -6.40
C GLU A 136 -13.94 8.73 -4.92
N TRP A 137 -13.31 7.74 -4.27
CA TRP A 137 -13.59 7.41 -2.87
C TRP A 137 -12.41 6.76 -2.16
N LYS A 138 -12.44 6.80 -0.82
CA LYS A 138 -11.50 6.09 0.06
C LYS A 138 -12.21 4.88 0.66
N SER A 139 -11.71 3.68 0.37
CA SER A 139 -12.38 2.41 0.72
C SER A 139 -12.20 2.02 2.19
N PHE A 140 -10.98 2.18 2.71
CA PHE A 140 -10.63 1.92 4.11
C PHE A 140 -10.14 3.21 4.76
N ALA A 141 -10.93 3.75 5.70
CA ALA A 141 -10.56 4.95 6.43
C ALA A 141 -9.23 4.72 7.18
N ASP A 142 -8.34 5.71 7.10
CA ASP A 142 -7.01 5.72 7.75
C ASP A 142 -6.02 4.62 7.32
N LEU A 143 -6.37 3.80 6.33
CA LEU A 143 -5.46 2.82 5.74
C LEU A 143 -4.44 3.51 4.83
N TYR A 144 -3.16 3.16 4.98
CA TYR A 144 -2.07 3.66 4.16
C TYR A 144 -1.16 2.53 3.64
N SER A 145 -1.76 1.43 3.19
CA SER A 145 -1.03 0.30 2.56
C SER A 145 -1.19 0.26 1.04
N GLY A 146 -2.03 1.11 0.46
CA GLY A 146 -2.66 0.88 -0.84
C GLY A 146 -3.71 -0.23 -0.79
N VAL A 147 -4.36 -0.48 -1.92
CA VAL A 147 -5.37 -1.53 -2.10
C VAL A 147 -5.14 -2.32 -3.40
N ALA A 148 -5.69 -3.52 -3.46
CA ALA A 148 -5.87 -4.27 -4.69
C ALA A 148 -7.34 -4.18 -5.11
N ILE A 149 -7.59 -4.18 -6.42
CA ILE A 149 -8.91 -4.01 -7.02
C ILE A 149 -9.20 -5.13 -8.01
N GLY A 150 -10.47 -5.54 -8.05
CA GLY A 150 -11.06 -6.36 -9.10
C GLY A 150 -12.41 -5.76 -9.48
N ALA A 151 -12.93 -6.08 -10.67
CA ALA A 151 -14.20 -5.56 -11.12
C ALA A 151 -15.04 -6.60 -11.88
N GLY A 152 -16.35 -6.45 -11.80
CA GLY A 152 -17.35 -7.30 -12.45
C GLY A 152 -18.71 -7.12 -11.80
N ASP A 153 -19.79 -7.56 -12.44
CA ASP A 153 -21.16 -7.55 -11.89
C ASP A 153 -21.33 -8.50 -10.70
N ILE A 154 -20.76 -8.12 -9.55
CA ILE A 154 -20.77 -8.89 -8.30
C ILE A 154 -22.17 -8.93 -7.70
N THR A 155 -22.96 -7.88 -7.90
CA THR A 155 -24.33 -7.77 -7.35
C THR A 155 -25.43 -8.30 -8.27
N GLY A 156 -25.11 -8.60 -9.53
CA GLY A 156 -26.06 -9.12 -10.52
C GLY A 156 -27.05 -8.07 -11.04
N ASP A 157 -26.68 -6.78 -11.03
CA ASP A 157 -27.53 -5.69 -11.51
C ASP A 157 -27.25 -5.25 -12.95
N GLY A 158 -26.35 -5.97 -13.63
CA GLY A 158 -25.95 -5.72 -15.01
C GLY A 158 -24.90 -4.61 -15.16
N LYS A 159 -24.33 -4.12 -14.06
CA LYS A 159 -23.23 -3.14 -14.07
C LYS A 159 -22.09 -3.64 -13.21
N ASP A 160 -20.87 -3.38 -13.64
CA ASP A 160 -19.72 -3.83 -12.89
C ASP A 160 -19.58 -3.08 -11.55
N ASP A 161 -19.41 -3.87 -10.50
CA ASP A 161 -19.01 -3.44 -9.17
C ASP A 161 -17.49 -3.54 -9.02
N ILE A 162 -16.94 -2.80 -8.05
CA ILE A 162 -15.51 -2.73 -7.76
C ILE A 162 -15.24 -3.42 -6.44
N ALA A 163 -14.64 -4.60 -6.47
CA ALA A 163 -14.11 -5.26 -5.29
C ALA A 163 -12.77 -4.64 -4.88
N VAL A 164 -12.60 -4.35 -3.60
CA VAL A 164 -11.43 -3.68 -3.04
C VAL A 164 -10.94 -4.43 -1.83
N THR A 165 -9.63 -4.65 -1.75
CA THR A 165 -8.97 -5.33 -0.64
C THR A 165 -7.75 -4.55 -0.16
N PRO A 166 -7.47 -4.50 1.16
CA PRO A 166 -6.24 -3.94 1.68
C PRO A 166 -5.02 -4.73 1.21
N ARG A 167 -3.95 -4.01 0.88
CA ARG A 167 -2.64 -4.61 0.59
C ARG A 167 -1.90 -4.95 1.89
N GLN A 168 -0.61 -5.29 1.74
CA GLN A 168 0.28 -5.75 2.80
C GLN A 168 0.18 -4.91 4.10
N SER A 169 0.28 -5.60 5.23
CA SER A 169 0.18 -5.04 6.60
C SER A 169 -1.23 -4.65 7.06
N ALA A 170 -2.26 -5.04 6.32
CA ALA A 170 -3.65 -4.82 6.67
C ALA A 170 -4.47 -6.12 6.70
N GLY A 171 -5.68 -6.03 7.27
CA GLY A 171 -6.59 -7.16 7.45
C GLY A 171 -7.13 -7.73 6.12
N PRO A 172 -7.65 -8.97 6.12
CA PRO A 172 -8.12 -9.63 4.91
C PRO A 172 -9.56 -9.26 4.52
N HIS A 173 -9.92 -7.99 4.69
CA HIS A 173 -11.29 -7.53 4.48
C HIS A 173 -11.56 -7.29 2.99
N VAL A 174 -12.63 -7.88 2.46
CA VAL A 174 -13.09 -7.69 1.09
C VAL A 174 -14.34 -6.84 1.12
N LEU A 175 -14.28 -5.67 0.47
CA LEU A 175 -15.41 -4.76 0.28
C LEU A 175 -15.73 -4.66 -1.22
N TRP A 176 -16.97 -4.34 -1.59
CA TRP A 176 -17.25 -3.88 -2.95
C TRP A 176 -18.14 -2.64 -3.01
N TYR A 177 -17.96 -1.89 -4.09
CA TYR A 177 -18.59 -0.60 -4.33
C TYR A 177 -19.21 -0.60 -5.71
N LYS A 178 -20.28 0.16 -5.91
CA LYS A 178 -20.71 0.55 -7.26
C LYS A 178 -19.58 1.36 -7.92
N GLY A 179 -19.49 1.37 -9.25
CA GLY A 179 -18.40 2.05 -9.95
C GLY A 179 -18.24 3.55 -9.68
N HIS A 180 -19.27 4.22 -9.15
CA HIS A 180 -19.23 5.61 -8.69
C HIS A 180 -18.77 5.78 -7.23
N GLY A 181 -18.40 4.70 -6.53
CA GLY A 181 -17.87 4.71 -5.16
C GLY A 181 -18.90 4.56 -4.05
N LYS A 182 -20.16 4.26 -4.37
CA LYS A 182 -21.17 3.94 -3.36
C LYS A 182 -20.94 2.52 -2.82
N TYR A 183 -20.66 2.40 -1.53
CA TYR A 183 -20.55 1.09 -0.86
C TYR A 183 -21.86 0.31 -0.98
N THR A 184 -21.78 -0.97 -1.35
CA THR A 184 -22.96 -1.83 -1.58
C THR A 184 -23.57 -2.36 -0.28
N GLY A 185 -22.77 -2.44 0.79
CA GLY A 185 -23.20 -2.94 2.10
C GLY A 185 -22.68 -4.34 2.42
N ASP A 186 -22.34 -5.12 1.40
CA ASP A 186 -21.88 -6.49 1.54
C ASP A 186 -20.34 -6.58 1.57
N ASN A 187 -19.83 -7.51 2.39
CA ASN A 187 -18.40 -7.70 2.65
C ASN A 187 -18.13 -9.02 3.37
N PHE A 188 -16.86 -9.44 3.41
CA PHE A 188 -16.41 -10.56 4.23
C PHE A 188 -14.91 -10.51 4.52
N PHE A 189 -14.42 -11.28 5.49
CA PHE A 189 -13.00 -11.53 5.69
C PHE A 189 -12.57 -12.82 4.97
N ALA A 190 -11.61 -12.71 4.06
CA ALA A 190 -11.15 -13.84 3.23
C ALA A 190 -10.31 -14.88 4.01
N TYR A 191 -9.67 -14.44 5.10
CA TYR A 191 -8.80 -15.21 5.98
C TYR A 191 -9.12 -14.84 7.44
N PRO A 192 -8.51 -15.50 8.47
CA PRO A 192 -8.70 -15.11 9.86
C PRO A 192 -8.54 -13.60 10.07
N GLU A 193 -9.41 -13.00 10.89
CA GLU A 193 -9.49 -11.54 11.06
C GLU A 193 -8.20 -10.91 11.59
N ASP A 194 -7.33 -11.69 12.22
CA ASP A 194 -6.00 -11.30 12.72
C ASP A 194 -4.87 -11.44 11.68
N PHE A 195 -5.16 -11.98 10.49
CA PHE A 195 -4.20 -12.03 9.38
C PHE A 195 -3.86 -10.62 8.89
N ARG A 196 -2.57 -10.34 8.65
CA ARG A 196 -2.10 -8.98 8.29
C ARG A 196 -1.24 -8.97 7.02
N GLY A 197 -1.37 -9.99 6.17
CA GLY A 197 -0.67 -10.04 4.88
C GLY A 197 -1.35 -9.22 3.77
N GLY A 198 -2.55 -8.67 4.01
CA GLY A 198 -3.40 -8.12 2.95
C GLY A 198 -3.91 -9.20 1.98
N VAL A 199 -4.65 -8.80 0.95
CA VAL A 199 -5.24 -9.74 -0.01
C VAL A 199 -4.94 -9.26 -1.43
N ASN A 200 -4.56 -10.20 -2.30
CA ASN A 200 -4.65 -10.00 -3.73
C ASN A 200 -5.98 -10.57 -4.20
N ILE A 201 -6.62 -9.89 -5.15
CA ILE A 201 -7.97 -10.21 -5.61
C ILE A 201 -8.01 -10.30 -7.13
N ALA A 202 -8.85 -11.19 -7.63
CA ALA A 202 -9.30 -11.23 -9.02
C ALA A 202 -10.80 -11.52 -9.03
N THR A 203 -11.48 -11.13 -10.10
CA THR A 203 -12.92 -11.32 -10.28
C THR A 203 -13.20 -11.96 -11.63
N GLY A 204 -14.28 -12.73 -11.70
CA GLY A 204 -14.77 -13.34 -12.93
C GLY A 204 -15.58 -14.60 -12.64
N ASP A 205 -16.39 -15.06 -13.60
CA ASP A 205 -17.09 -16.33 -13.49
C ASP A 205 -16.08 -17.48 -13.68
N VAL A 206 -15.57 -18.01 -12.57
CA VAL A 206 -14.57 -19.10 -12.57
C VAL A 206 -15.21 -20.47 -12.41
N ASN A 207 -16.48 -20.52 -12.00
CA ASN A 207 -17.22 -21.75 -11.75
C ASN A 207 -18.20 -22.12 -12.90
N GLY A 208 -18.53 -21.17 -13.77
CA GLY A 208 -19.38 -21.33 -14.95
C GLY A 208 -20.88 -21.17 -14.70
N ASP A 209 -21.31 -20.54 -13.61
CA ASP A 209 -22.72 -20.34 -13.25
C ASP A 209 -23.32 -19.02 -13.78
N GLY A 210 -22.50 -18.19 -14.40
CA GLY A 210 -22.88 -16.89 -14.94
C GLY A 210 -22.89 -15.75 -13.91
N ALA A 211 -22.56 -16.01 -12.64
CA ALA A 211 -22.32 -14.99 -11.64
C ALA A 211 -20.82 -14.67 -11.56
N VAL A 212 -20.48 -13.44 -11.17
CA VAL A 212 -19.08 -13.06 -10.96
C VAL A 212 -18.60 -13.63 -9.62
N ASP A 213 -17.56 -14.47 -9.67
CA ASP A 213 -16.86 -14.93 -8.48
C ASP A 213 -15.77 -13.94 -8.04
N ILE A 214 -15.46 -13.94 -6.75
CA ILE A 214 -14.30 -13.26 -6.17
C ILE A 214 -13.26 -14.30 -5.76
N VAL A 215 -12.08 -14.25 -6.40
CA VAL A 215 -10.93 -15.11 -6.07
C VAL A 215 -9.95 -14.32 -5.21
N THR A 216 -9.59 -14.87 -4.05
CA THR A 216 -8.65 -14.25 -3.11
C THR A 216 -7.38 -15.08 -2.94
N VAL A 217 -6.24 -14.39 -2.85
CA VAL A 217 -4.94 -14.99 -2.54
C VAL A 217 -4.32 -14.21 -1.39
N PRO A 218 -3.81 -14.88 -0.33
CA PRO A 218 -3.24 -14.15 0.80
C PRO A 218 -1.97 -13.43 0.34
N GLY A 219 -1.86 -12.15 0.68
CA GLY A 219 -0.64 -11.40 0.46
C GLY A 219 0.49 -11.92 1.35
N LYS A 220 1.72 -11.50 1.05
CA LYS A 220 2.88 -11.90 1.85
C LYS A 220 2.76 -11.30 3.25
N ASN A 221 2.63 -12.16 4.26
CA ASN A 221 2.75 -11.72 5.64
C ASN A 221 4.21 -11.31 5.90
N ARG A 222 4.45 -10.02 6.10
CA ARG A 222 5.77 -9.45 6.41
C ARG A 222 5.81 -8.71 7.74
N ALA A 223 4.75 -8.80 8.53
CA ALA A 223 4.75 -8.16 9.83
C ALA A 223 5.85 -8.80 10.70
N ALA A 224 6.99 -8.12 10.81
CA ALA A 224 7.98 -8.37 11.85
C ALA A 224 7.48 -7.85 13.21
N GLY A 225 6.36 -7.12 13.19
CA GLY A 225 5.83 -6.33 14.29
C GLY A 225 4.31 -6.25 14.40
N ARG A 226 3.80 -5.30 15.18
CA ARG A 226 2.37 -4.98 15.35
C ARG A 226 1.83 -4.30 14.08
N ALA A 227 0.97 -5.00 13.35
CA ALA A 227 0.35 -4.50 12.12
C ALA A 227 -1.02 -3.82 12.36
N ASP A 228 -1.53 -3.80 13.58
CA ASP A 228 -2.68 -3.03 14.01
C ASP A 228 -2.38 -1.54 14.22
N LEU A 229 -1.09 -1.14 14.16
CA LEU A 229 -0.65 0.24 14.36
C LEU A 229 0.03 0.79 13.11
N VAL A 230 -0.36 2.02 12.73
CA VAL A 230 0.26 2.77 11.62
C VAL A 230 1.75 3.00 11.86
N ARG A 231 2.14 3.35 13.10
CA ARG A 231 3.53 3.51 13.53
C ARG A 231 3.65 3.08 14.97
N TYR A 232 4.70 2.34 15.31
CA TYR A 232 5.02 2.04 16.70
C TYR A 232 6.52 1.84 16.91
N ILE A 233 6.96 1.94 18.16
CA ILE A 233 8.34 1.73 18.56
C ILE A 233 8.33 0.57 19.54
N ASP A 234 9.19 -0.41 19.29
CA ASP A 234 9.46 -1.52 20.19
C ASP A 234 10.81 -1.27 20.86
N VAL A 235 10.85 -1.35 22.19
CA VAL A 235 12.07 -1.19 22.99
C VAL A 235 12.27 -2.47 23.76
N ASP A 236 13.19 -3.30 23.29
CA ASP A 236 13.57 -4.53 23.97
C ASP A 236 14.69 -4.23 24.97
N ILE A 237 14.36 -4.25 26.26
CA ILE A 237 15.32 -3.99 27.34
C ILE A 237 16.27 -5.17 27.58
N SER A 238 15.96 -6.37 27.08
CA SER A 238 16.85 -7.53 27.21
C SER A 238 17.92 -7.52 26.13
N GLU A 239 17.55 -7.08 24.92
CA GLU A 239 18.47 -6.91 23.79
C GLU A 239 19.10 -5.51 23.72
N GLN A 240 18.63 -4.57 24.55
CA GLN A 240 19.05 -3.17 24.55
C GLN A 240 18.95 -2.56 23.14
N THR A 241 17.82 -2.82 22.48
CA THR A 241 17.58 -2.43 21.10
C THR A 241 16.24 -1.73 20.96
N THR A 242 16.18 -0.69 20.12
CA THR A 242 14.94 -0.05 19.70
C THR A 242 14.70 -0.32 18.22
N ARG A 243 13.49 -0.81 17.92
CA ARG A 243 13.01 -1.06 16.57
C ARG A 243 11.84 -0.14 16.28
N VAL A 244 11.92 0.59 15.18
CA VAL A 244 10.90 1.54 14.75
C VAL A 244 10.16 0.93 13.57
N TYR A 245 8.85 0.80 13.70
CA TYR A 245 8.00 0.20 12.70
C TYR A 245 7.02 1.22 12.13
N GLU A 246 6.73 1.09 10.84
CA GLU A 246 5.69 1.82 10.13
C GLU A 246 4.95 0.82 9.24
N TYR A 247 3.63 0.74 9.42
CA TYR A 247 2.77 -0.26 8.78
C TYR A 247 3.30 -1.69 8.94
N GLY A 248 3.69 -2.07 10.17
CA GLY A 248 4.20 -3.41 10.46
C GLY A 248 5.59 -3.75 9.88
N GLU A 249 6.20 -2.87 9.09
CA GLU A 249 7.54 -3.05 8.53
C GLU A 249 8.59 -2.37 9.41
N LEU A 250 9.75 -3.04 9.60
CA LEU A 250 10.89 -2.46 10.31
C LEU A 250 11.52 -1.35 9.46
N VAL A 251 11.43 -0.10 9.93
CA VAL A 251 11.98 1.07 9.24
C VAL A 251 13.38 1.41 9.74
N ARG A 252 13.62 1.28 11.05
CA ARG A 252 14.93 1.49 11.66
C ARG A 252 15.14 0.57 12.85
N GLU A 253 16.40 0.28 13.11
CA GLU A 253 16.86 -0.41 14.31
C GLU A 253 18.12 0.30 14.82
N PHE A 254 18.23 0.48 16.13
CA PHE A 254 19.42 1.01 16.78
C PHE A 254 19.54 0.53 18.23
N LEU A 255 20.77 0.46 18.71
CA LEU A 255 21.07 0.13 20.10
C LEU A 255 20.64 1.26 21.04
N VAL A 256 20.21 0.90 22.25
CA VAL A 256 19.85 1.82 23.32
C VAL A 256 20.57 1.47 24.62
N SER A 257 20.51 2.37 25.59
CA SER A 257 20.84 2.08 26.99
C SER A 257 19.58 2.39 27.81
N THR A 258 19.00 1.38 28.43
CA THR A 258 17.79 1.53 29.25
C THR A 258 18.13 1.54 30.73
N GLY A 259 17.17 1.86 31.59
CA GLY A 259 17.40 2.03 33.02
C GLY A 259 18.02 0.82 33.73
N VAL A 260 18.91 1.09 34.69
CA VAL A 260 19.52 0.11 35.59
C VAL A 260 18.57 -0.38 36.70
N THR A 261 18.97 -1.41 37.45
CA THR A 261 18.20 -1.98 38.57
C THR A 261 17.75 -0.94 39.61
N LYS A 262 18.55 0.11 39.86
CA LYS A 262 18.21 1.20 40.79
C LYS A 262 17.11 2.11 40.24
N TYR A 263 17.05 2.28 38.92
CA TYR A 263 16.13 3.17 38.20
C TYR A 263 15.59 2.46 36.94
N PRO A 264 14.77 1.41 37.09
CA PRO A 264 14.42 0.56 35.96
C PRO A 264 13.52 1.28 34.95
N THR A 265 13.64 0.91 33.68
CA THR A 265 12.66 1.31 32.66
C THR A 265 11.36 0.54 32.88
N THR A 266 10.24 1.28 32.92
CA THR A 266 8.91 0.69 33.14
C THR A 266 8.48 -0.09 31.90
N LEU A 267 8.12 -1.36 32.08
CA LEU A 267 7.60 -2.21 31.00
C LEU A 267 6.10 -1.94 30.78
N GLY A 268 5.67 -1.92 29.52
CA GLY A 268 4.27 -1.76 29.16
C GLY A 268 4.06 -1.18 27.77
N GLU A 269 2.81 -1.02 27.39
CA GLU A 269 2.42 -0.29 26.17
C GLU A 269 2.14 1.18 26.51
N PHE A 270 2.76 2.08 25.75
CA PHE A 270 2.64 3.52 25.96
C PHE A 270 2.37 4.24 24.65
N SER A 271 1.71 5.39 24.74
CA SER A 271 1.58 6.32 23.61
C SER A 271 2.58 7.46 23.77
N VAL A 272 3.24 7.84 22.68
CA VAL A 272 4.05 9.07 22.64
C VAL A 272 3.13 10.26 22.85
N ARG A 273 3.31 10.97 23.96
CA ARG A 273 2.46 12.11 24.36
C ARG A 273 3.00 13.44 23.88
N LYS A 274 4.32 13.60 23.84
CA LYS A 274 4.99 14.83 23.41
C LYS A 274 6.26 14.51 22.63
N LYS A 275 6.49 15.25 21.55
CA LYS A 275 7.76 15.27 20.80
C LYS A 275 8.43 16.60 21.07
N ILE A 276 9.55 16.58 21.79
CA ILE A 276 10.27 17.78 22.23
C ILE A 276 11.63 17.77 21.53
N TYR A 277 11.85 18.75 20.65
CA TYR A 277 13.05 18.80 19.84
C TYR A 277 14.33 18.88 20.69
N MET A 278 14.31 19.66 21.77
CA MET A 278 15.46 19.88 22.65
C MET A 278 15.00 20.23 24.08
N MET A 279 15.69 19.73 25.10
CA MET A 279 15.48 20.09 26.51
C MET A 279 16.73 19.86 27.37
N ASP A 280 16.79 20.52 28.52
CA ASP A 280 17.78 20.29 29.56
C ASP A 280 17.25 19.28 30.59
N TYR A 281 18.13 18.41 31.08
CA TYR A 281 17.86 17.50 32.20
C TYR A 281 18.75 17.85 33.38
N ARG A 282 18.14 18.28 34.49
CA ARG A 282 18.87 18.62 35.71
C ARG A 282 18.19 18.02 36.94
N TRP A 283 18.98 17.45 37.84
CA TRP A 283 18.50 17.01 39.14
C TRP A 283 19.59 17.14 40.22
N GLU A 284 19.16 17.55 41.42
CA GLU A 284 20.01 17.69 42.60
C GLU A 284 19.41 16.92 43.79
N TYR A 285 20.13 15.93 44.29
CA TYR A 285 19.77 15.14 45.48
C TYR A 285 20.30 15.76 46.78
N GLY A 286 21.27 16.68 46.70
CA GLY A 286 21.86 17.39 47.82
C GLY A 286 23.26 17.91 47.51
N PRO A 287 23.86 18.76 48.37
CA PRO A 287 25.23 19.24 48.18
C PRO A 287 26.21 18.08 48.01
N ASP A 288 27.08 18.16 47.00
CA ASP A 288 28.12 17.17 46.68
C ASP A 288 27.65 15.72 46.48
N HIS A 289 26.35 15.49 46.24
CA HIS A 289 25.84 14.14 45.98
C HIS A 289 26.32 13.62 44.62
N PRO A 290 26.91 12.41 44.54
CA PRO A 290 27.54 11.91 43.31
C PRO A 290 26.57 11.68 42.15
N ASP A 291 25.28 11.48 42.45
CA ASP A 291 24.22 11.29 41.44
C ASP A 291 23.60 12.62 40.96
N ASN A 292 24.12 13.79 41.36
CA ASN A 292 23.66 15.07 40.82
C ASN A 292 24.06 15.19 39.34
N TYR A 293 23.18 15.75 38.50
CA TYR A 293 23.48 15.96 37.08
C TYR A 293 22.84 17.23 36.52
N ASP A 294 23.49 17.82 35.50
CA ASP A 294 22.97 18.91 34.67
C ASP A 294 23.44 18.71 33.23
N ILE A 295 22.57 18.14 32.41
CA ILE A 295 22.82 17.77 31.01
C ILE A 295 22.03 18.72 30.12
N LYS A 296 22.72 19.39 29.19
CA LYS A 296 22.17 20.46 28.36
C LYS A 296 21.83 19.98 26.95
N ASP A 297 20.90 20.67 26.30
CA ASP A 297 20.67 20.56 24.85
C ASP A 297 20.36 19.14 24.34
N VAL A 298 19.70 18.30 25.16
CA VAL A 298 19.37 16.92 24.79
C VAL A 298 18.30 16.92 23.70
N LYS A 299 18.61 16.33 22.54
CA LYS A 299 17.73 16.35 21.36
C LYS A 299 16.80 15.14 21.24
N TRP A 300 15.72 15.33 20.48
CA TRP A 300 14.80 14.29 20.00
C TRP A 300 14.10 13.50 21.13
N ASN A 301 13.47 14.22 22.05
CA ASN A 301 12.85 13.62 23.23
C ASN A 301 11.40 13.22 22.93
N LEU A 302 11.08 11.95 23.14
CA LEU A 302 9.73 11.41 23.06
C LEU A 302 9.27 11.07 24.48
N SER A 303 8.35 11.87 25.02
CA SER A 303 7.73 11.59 26.32
C SER A 303 6.66 10.52 26.15
N PHE A 304 6.77 9.40 26.88
CA PHE A 304 5.82 8.29 26.79
C PHE A 304 5.20 7.91 28.14
N ASN A 305 5.92 8.07 29.25
CA ASN A 305 5.41 7.82 30.60
C ASN A 305 5.74 9.01 31.53
N PRO A 306 4.91 10.07 31.52
CA PRO A 306 5.18 11.29 32.28
C PRO A 306 4.97 11.13 33.79
N ALA A 307 4.25 10.10 34.25
CA ALA A 307 4.08 9.84 35.68
C ALA A 307 5.43 9.49 36.33
N ASP A 308 6.29 8.78 35.60
CA ASP A 308 7.63 8.38 36.03
C ASP A 308 8.75 9.17 35.34
N HIS A 309 8.41 10.27 34.68
CA HIS A 309 9.36 11.14 33.95
C HIS A 309 10.24 10.39 32.90
N GLN A 310 9.69 9.40 32.19
CA GLN A 310 10.45 8.61 31.22
C GLN A 310 10.30 9.11 29.77
N TYR A 311 11.43 9.13 29.07
CA TYR A 311 11.60 9.64 27.71
C TYR A 311 12.50 8.70 26.90
N LEU A 312 12.24 8.60 25.60
CA LEU A 312 13.24 8.13 24.63
C LEU A 312 13.93 9.36 24.05
N HIS A 313 15.26 9.45 24.12
CA HIS A 313 16.00 10.64 23.68
C HIS A 313 17.39 10.28 23.15
N TYR A 314 18.05 11.24 22.50
CA TYR A 314 19.46 11.12 22.17
C TYR A 314 20.33 11.21 23.42
N ALA A 315 21.42 10.46 23.50
CA ALA A 315 22.34 10.50 24.64
C ALA A 315 23.78 10.72 24.17
N TYR A 316 24.21 11.99 24.06
CA TYR A 316 25.55 12.33 23.56
C TYR A 316 26.65 12.20 24.63
N TRP A 317 26.26 12.15 25.91
CA TRP A 317 27.18 12.17 27.05
C TRP A 317 27.76 10.78 27.39
N HIS A 318 27.29 9.73 26.72
CA HIS A 318 27.84 8.38 26.84
C HIS A 318 27.77 7.61 25.52
N ASN A 319 28.42 6.46 25.48
CA ASN A 319 28.46 5.56 24.33
C ASN A 319 28.17 4.09 24.68
N ASN A 320 27.70 3.80 25.90
CA ASN A 320 27.42 2.44 26.40
C ASN A 320 26.14 1.79 25.80
N PHE A 321 25.84 2.03 24.53
CA PHE A 321 24.66 1.49 23.87
C PHE A 321 24.77 -0.04 23.72
N GLY A 322 23.66 -0.75 23.93
CA GLY A 322 23.64 -2.21 24.03
C GLY A 322 23.71 -2.73 25.47
N HIS A 323 23.76 -1.82 26.46
CA HIS A 323 23.83 -2.15 27.89
C HIS A 323 22.97 -1.19 28.72
N PRO A 324 22.38 -1.65 29.84
CA PRO A 324 21.66 -0.76 30.77
C PRO A 324 22.56 0.34 31.36
N MET A 325 21.98 1.53 31.62
CA MET A 325 22.64 2.68 32.26
C MET A 325 21.72 3.39 33.26
#